data_AF-A0A3B0UQ70-F1
#
_entry.id   AF-A0A3B0UQ70-F1
#
_cell.length_a   1.000
_cell.length_b   1.000
_cell.length_c   1.000
_cell.angle_alpha   90.00
_cell.angle_beta   90.00
_cell.angle_gamma   90.00
#
_symmetry.space_group_name_H-M   'P 1'
#
loop_
_entity.id
_entity.type
_entity.pdbx_description
1 polymer ?
#
loop_
_entity_poly.entity_id
_entity_poly.type
_entity_poly.pdbx_seq_one_letter_code
_entity_poly.pdbx_strand_id
1 'polypeptide(L)'
;MRRLFLGGTPQTIAQFRELLPKQMQSCLADSFAMDMTAGEHEVRAKTIMLLQNANRLREKKIIETLLNTQAQGGQAVLGLDDTLQAVSDRRVQTLVISDGYQMPGFVEYNSGFVVANLAKSPLSDRELTAVDDVINSAFTLSLNQGAHVEVVHGNADLDNAGKIGALLRF
;
A
#
# COMPACT_ATOMS: atom_id res chain seq x y z
N MET A 1 0.83 3.54 13.07
CA MET A 1 2.19 3.01 13.42
C MET A 1 3.05 4.16 13.92
N ARG A 2 3.79 3.99 15.02
CA ARG A 2 4.73 5.02 15.51
C ARG A 2 6.14 4.61 15.07
N ARG A 3 6.87 5.50 14.38
CA ARG A 3 8.27 5.30 13.96
C ARG A 3 9.13 6.41 14.55
N LEU A 4 10.21 6.03 15.21
CA LEU A 4 11.18 6.94 15.83
C LEU A 4 12.47 6.94 15.00
N PHE A 5 13.00 8.11 14.68
CA PHE A 5 14.29 8.29 14.02
C PHE A 5 15.21 9.09 14.94
N LEU A 6 16.49 8.70 15.03
CA LEU A 6 17.49 9.39 15.85
C LEU A 6 18.52 10.09 14.97
N GLY A 7 18.65 11.41 15.15
CA GLY A 7 19.64 12.25 14.47
C GLY A 7 20.75 12.70 15.41
N GLY A 8 22.01 12.57 14.98
CA GLY A 8 23.16 13.04 15.76
C GLY A 8 24.47 12.40 15.27
N THR A 9 25.56 12.59 16.00
CA THR A 9 26.78 11.84 15.68
C THR A 9 26.61 10.36 16.06
N PRO A 10 27.33 9.41 15.41
CA PRO A 10 27.22 7.98 15.74
C PRO A 10 27.46 7.67 17.22
N GLN A 11 28.37 8.43 17.87
CA GLN A 11 28.69 8.31 19.28
C GLN A 11 27.53 8.78 20.17
N THR A 12 26.92 9.91 19.84
CA THR A 12 25.75 10.44 20.57
C THR A 12 24.53 9.54 20.41
N ILE A 13 24.28 9.01 19.20
CA ILE A 13 23.17 8.10 18.92
C ILE A 13 23.31 6.80 19.72
N ALA A 14 24.53 6.23 19.77
CA ALA A 14 24.79 5.00 20.51
C ALA A 14 24.51 5.17 22.01
N GLN A 15 25.01 6.26 22.61
CA GLN A 15 24.78 6.58 24.03
C GLN A 15 23.30 6.86 24.32
N PHE A 16 22.62 7.62 23.46
CA PHE A 16 21.22 7.98 23.68
C PHE A 16 20.26 6.79 23.50
N ARG A 17 20.64 5.82 22.65
CA ARG A 17 19.89 4.57 22.45
C ARG A 17 19.85 3.71 23.72
N GLU A 18 20.94 3.68 24.49
CA GLU A 18 21.00 2.95 25.76
C GLU A 18 20.14 3.58 26.86
N LEU A 19 19.91 4.90 26.78
CA LEU A 19 19.07 5.65 27.72
C LEU A 19 17.57 5.61 27.36
N LEU A 20 17.22 5.15 26.16
CA LEU A 20 15.82 5.07 25.74
C LEU A 20 15.07 3.92 26.44
N PRO A 21 13.83 4.14 26.91
CA PRO A 21 12.99 3.06 27.43
C PRO A 21 12.76 1.96 26.38
N LYS A 22 12.74 0.68 26.79
CA LYS A 22 12.63 -0.49 25.90
C LYS A 22 11.47 -0.40 24.88
N GLN A 23 10.37 0.25 25.26
CA GLN A 23 9.20 0.47 24.40
C GLN A 23 9.49 1.39 23.20
N MET A 24 10.38 2.38 23.37
CA MET A 24 10.80 3.29 22.29
C MET A 24 11.90 2.70 21.43
N GLN A 25 12.77 1.86 22.01
CA GLN A 25 13.76 1.10 21.24
C GLN A 25 13.09 0.18 20.20
N SER A 26 11.96 -0.43 20.56
CA SER A 26 11.13 -1.24 19.65
C SER A 26 10.49 -0.45 18.50
N CYS A 27 10.44 0.88 18.58
CA CYS A 27 9.86 1.74 17.54
C CYS A 27 10.94 2.45 16.71
N LEU A 28 12.22 2.20 16.97
CA LEU A 28 13.34 2.82 16.27
C LEU A 28 13.40 2.29 14.84
N ALA A 29 13.07 3.16 13.87
CA ALA A 29 13.05 2.81 12.45
C ALA A 29 14.44 2.93 11.82
N ASP A 30 15.19 3.99 12.16
CA ASP A 30 16.57 4.19 11.71
C ASP A 30 17.28 5.30 12.51
N SER A 31 18.58 5.45 12.29
CA SER A 31 19.39 6.56 12.82
C SER A 31 20.24 7.20 11.74
N PHE A 32 20.40 8.52 11.77
CA PHE A 32 21.15 9.25 10.74
C PHE A 32 22.20 10.20 11.33
N ALA A 33 23.35 10.26 10.65
CA ALA A 33 24.41 11.21 10.97
C ALA A 33 23.95 12.65 10.64
N MET A 34 24.02 13.54 11.62
CA MET A 34 23.66 14.95 11.44
C MET A 34 24.58 15.85 12.25
N ASP A 35 25.00 16.95 11.63
CA ASP A 35 25.83 17.97 12.27
C ASP A 35 25.03 18.74 13.32
N MET A 36 25.69 19.13 14.42
CA MET A 36 25.05 19.85 15.53
C MET A 36 24.52 21.24 15.14
N THR A 37 24.94 21.76 13.99
CA THR A 37 24.54 23.07 13.45
C THR A 37 23.42 22.97 12.40
N ALA A 38 22.93 21.76 12.10
CA ALA A 38 21.87 21.56 11.13
C ALA A 38 20.57 22.23 11.63
N GLY A 39 20.09 23.21 10.86
CA GLY A 39 18.82 23.89 11.15
C GLY A 39 17.62 22.96 10.97
N GLU A 40 16.48 23.32 11.54
CA GLU A 40 15.22 22.54 11.49
C GLU A 40 14.84 22.11 10.05
N HIS A 41 15.06 22.97 9.07
CA HIS A 41 14.84 22.67 7.65
C HIS A 41 15.71 21.53 7.12
N GLU A 42 16.98 21.47 7.52
CA GLU A 42 17.91 20.42 7.06
C GLU A 42 17.59 19.08 7.73
N VAL A 43 17.21 19.12 9.01
CA VAL A 43 16.73 17.95 9.77
C VAL A 43 15.48 17.37 9.10
N ARG A 44 14.52 18.24 8.79
CA ARG A 44 13.26 17.86 8.15
C ARG A 44 13.49 17.29 6.76
N ALA A 45 14.35 17.92 5.94
CA ALA A 45 14.66 17.45 4.59
C ALA A 45 15.29 16.05 4.61
N LYS A 46 16.31 15.83 5.45
CA LYS A 46 16.96 14.51 5.59
C LYS A 46 15.99 13.45 6.12
N THR A 47 15.14 13.78 7.09
CA THR A 47 14.14 12.85 7.62
C THR A 47 13.11 12.44 6.55
N ILE A 48 12.64 13.40 5.74
CA ILE A 48 11.72 13.12 4.62
C ILE A 48 12.39 12.17 3.61
N MET A 49 13.64 12.41 3.22
CA MET A 49 14.36 11.54 2.29
C MET A 49 14.49 10.11 2.81
N LEU A 50 14.86 9.94 4.09
CA LEU A 50 14.97 8.62 4.72
C LEU A 50 13.63 7.89 4.76
N LEU A 51 12.56 8.61 5.13
CA LEU A 51 11.22 8.05 5.17
C LEU A 51 10.74 7.61 3.78
N GLN A 52 10.97 8.44 2.75
CA GLN A 52 10.66 8.10 1.37
C GLN A 52 11.43 6.88 0.89
N ASN A 53 12.72 6.77 1.23
CA ASN A 53 13.52 5.62 0.84
C ASN A 53 13.05 4.32 1.53
N ALA A 54 12.74 4.40 2.82
CA ALA A 54 12.19 3.27 3.57
C ALA A 54 10.83 2.81 3.03
N ASN A 55 9.97 3.75 2.63
CA ASN A 55 8.68 3.44 2.00
C ASN A 55 8.90 2.78 0.63
N ARG A 56 9.77 3.32 -0.22
CA ARG A 56 10.08 2.73 -1.54
C ARG A 56 10.58 1.30 -1.44
N LEU A 57 11.45 1.00 -0.47
CA LEU A 57 11.95 -0.37 -0.24
C LEU A 57 10.83 -1.32 0.18
N ARG A 58 9.90 -0.85 1.04
CA ARG A 58 8.73 -1.63 1.46
C ARG A 58 7.77 -1.87 0.30
N GLU A 59 7.42 -0.83 -0.44
CA GLU A 59 6.54 -0.90 -1.63
C GLU A 59 7.12 -1.88 -2.65
N LYS A 60 8.42 -1.80 -2.93
CA LYS A 60 9.11 -2.72 -3.84
C LYS A 60 9.00 -4.17 -3.37
N LYS A 61 9.22 -4.44 -2.08
CA LYS A 61 9.11 -5.80 -1.53
C LYS A 61 7.69 -6.36 -1.63
N ILE A 62 6.67 -5.52 -1.43
CA ILE A 62 5.26 -5.91 -1.59
C ILE A 62 4.98 -6.29 -3.05
N ILE A 63 5.43 -5.47 -4.00
CA ILE A 63 5.26 -5.74 -5.44
C ILE A 63 6.02 -7.01 -5.86
N GLU A 64 7.27 -7.17 -5.43
CA GLU A 64 8.05 -8.39 -5.70
C GLU A 64 7.32 -9.64 -5.16
N THR A 65 6.73 -9.54 -3.96
CA THR A 65 5.96 -10.64 -3.38
C THR A 65 4.71 -10.93 -4.23
N LEU A 66 3.95 -9.89 -4.60
CA LEU A 66 2.75 -9.99 -5.42
C LEU A 66 3.03 -10.68 -6.76
N LEU A 67 4.05 -10.22 -7.49
CA LEU A 67 4.43 -10.76 -8.80
C LEU A 67 4.92 -12.21 -8.69
N ASN A 68 5.77 -12.50 -7.70
CA ASN A 68 6.29 -13.86 -7.51
C ASN A 68 5.18 -14.84 -7.13
N THR A 69 4.27 -14.45 -6.23
CA THR A 69 3.15 -15.30 -5.84
C THR A 69 2.21 -15.56 -7.02
N GLN A 70 1.95 -14.54 -7.85
CA GLN A 70 1.12 -14.71 -9.05
C GLN A 70 1.79 -15.62 -10.08
N ALA A 71 3.08 -15.43 -10.34
CA ALA A 71 3.84 -16.24 -11.30
C ALA A 71 3.91 -17.73 -10.89
N GLN A 72 3.83 -18.02 -9.59
CA GLN A 72 3.77 -19.37 -9.05
C GLN A 72 2.35 -19.96 -9.03
N GLY A 73 1.34 -19.22 -9.50
CA GLY A 73 -0.07 -19.63 -9.43
C GLY A 73 -0.62 -19.65 -8.00
N GLY A 74 0.00 -18.90 -7.10
CA GLY A 74 -0.41 -18.81 -5.70
C GLY A 74 -1.58 -17.83 -5.48
N GLN A 75 -1.75 -17.42 -4.23
CA GLN A 75 -2.83 -16.52 -3.78
C GLN A 75 -2.54 -15.05 -4.11
N ALA A 76 -2.41 -14.74 -5.40
CA ALA A 76 -2.22 -13.38 -5.89
C ALA A 76 -2.90 -13.18 -7.24
N VAL A 77 -3.51 -12.01 -7.43
CA VAL A 77 -4.15 -11.59 -8.68
C VAL A 77 -3.58 -10.25 -9.13
N LEU A 78 -3.54 -10.06 -10.45
CA LEU A 78 -3.02 -8.86 -11.10
C LEU A 78 -4.04 -8.38 -12.13
N GLY A 79 -4.09 -7.08 -12.36
CA GLY A 79 -5.02 -6.47 -13.30
C GLY A 79 -6.39 -6.17 -12.70
N LEU A 80 -7.14 -5.35 -13.42
CA LEU A 80 -8.37 -4.73 -12.92
C LEU A 80 -9.46 -5.76 -12.59
N ASP A 81 -9.83 -6.58 -13.57
CA ASP A 81 -10.99 -7.47 -13.45
C ASP A 81 -10.81 -8.50 -12.33
N ASP A 82 -9.67 -9.20 -12.30
CA ASP A 82 -9.39 -10.24 -11.30
C ASP A 82 -9.28 -9.64 -9.89
N THR A 83 -8.75 -8.41 -9.78
CA THR A 83 -8.66 -7.73 -8.49
C THR A 83 -10.03 -7.28 -7.99
N LEU A 84 -10.87 -6.70 -8.85
CA LEU A 84 -12.24 -6.31 -8.49
C LEU A 84 -13.08 -7.53 -8.08
N GLN A 85 -12.92 -8.66 -8.78
CA GLN A 85 -13.56 -9.91 -8.39
C GLN A 85 -13.09 -10.36 -7.00
N ALA A 86 -11.78 -10.34 -6.73
CA ALA A 86 -11.25 -10.71 -5.43
C ALA A 86 -11.74 -9.80 -4.28
N VAL A 87 -11.92 -8.50 -4.54
CA VAL A 87 -12.51 -7.55 -3.58
C VAL A 87 -13.98 -7.88 -3.32
N SER A 88 -14.73 -8.18 -4.38
CA SER A 88 -16.14 -8.60 -4.29
C SER A 88 -16.30 -9.90 -3.50
N ASP A 89 -15.40 -10.86 -3.70
CA ASP A 89 -15.37 -12.14 -3.00
C ASP A 89 -14.85 -12.03 -1.54
N ARG A 90 -14.41 -10.84 -1.11
CA ARG A 90 -13.82 -10.58 0.22
C ARG A 90 -12.58 -11.41 0.53
N ARG A 91 -11.82 -11.76 -0.52
CA ARG A 91 -10.62 -12.61 -0.44
C ARG A 91 -9.33 -11.81 -0.29
N VAL A 92 -9.39 -10.49 -0.42
CA VAL A 92 -8.21 -9.64 -0.39
C VAL A 92 -7.60 -9.57 1.02
N GLN A 93 -6.31 -9.88 1.10
CA GLN A 93 -5.47 -9.61 2.26
C GLN A 93 -4.80 -8.25 2.14
N THR A 94 -4.15 -8.00 1.00
CA THR A 94 -3.45 -6.75 0.70
C THR A 94 -3.80 -6.32 -0.71
N LEU A 95 -4.46 -5.18 -0.85
CA LEU A 95 -4.70 -4.52 -2.13
C LEU A 95 -3.52 -3.60 -2.45
N VAL A 96 -3.00 -3.67 -3.68
CA VAL A 96 -1.89 -2.84 -4.15
C VAL A 96 -2.38 -2.05 -5.37
N ILE A 97 -2.25 -0.73 -5.32
CA ILE A 97 -2.76 0.19 -6.34
C ILE A 97 -1.63 1.14 -6.75
N SER A 98 -1.46 1.37 -8.05
CA SER A 98 -0.57 2.42 -8.56
C SER A 98 -1.19 3.79 -8.27
N ASP A 99 -0.40 4.71 -7.73
CA ASP A 99 -0.86 6.06 -7.40
C ASP A 99 -1.44 6.77 -8.64
N GLY A 100 -2.57 7.44 -8.46
CA GLY A 100 -3.30 8.11 -9.54
C GLY A 100 -4.02 7.17 -10.54
N TYR A 101 -4.06 5.86 -10.30
CA TYR A 101 -4.81 4.95 -11.17
C TYR A 101 -6.32 5.04 -10.92
N GLN A 102 -7.06 5.45 -11.96
CA GLN A 102 -8.51 5.61 -11.92
C GLN A 102 -9.13 4.95 -13.15
N MET A 103 -10.24 4.27 -12.93
CA MET A 103 -11.01 3.61 -13.98
C MET A 103 -12.51 3.72 -13.69
N PRO A 104 -13.34 3.99 -14.70
CA PRO A 104 -14.79 3.90 -14.54
C PRO A 104 -15.22 2.45 -14.33
N GLY A 105 -16.36 2.25 -13.68
CA GLY A 105 -16.92 0.93 -13.46
C GLY A 105 -18.26 0.99 -12.74
N PHE A 106 -18.60 -0.11 -12.08
CA PHE A 106 -19.91 -0.31 -11.46
C PHE A 106 -19.76 -0.88 -10.06
N VAL A 107 -20.61 -0.40 -9.15
CA VAL A 107 -20.59 -0.77 -7.73
C VAL A 107 -22.01 -1.05 -7.27
N GLU A 108 -22.17 -2.10 -6.48
CA GLU A 108 -23.39 -2.36 -5.72
C GLU A 108 -23.07 -2.17 -4.23
N TYR A 109 -23.60 -1.08 -3.64
CA TYR A 109 -23.21 -0.64 -2.30
C TYR A 109 -23.74 -1.54 -1.17
N ASN A 110 -24.75 -2.38 -1.42
CA ASN A 110 -25.39 -3.20 -0.39
C ASN A 110 -24.59 -4.47 -0.09
N SER A 111 -24.13 -5.17 -1.13
CA SER A 111 -23.30 -6.36 -1.08
C SER A 111 -21.81 -6.02 -1.03
N GLY A 112 -21.43 -4.88 -1.59
CA GLY A 112 -20.04 -4.47 -1.81
C GLY A 112 -19.43 -5.09 -3.06
N PHE A 113 -20.25 -5.41 -4.06
CA PHE A 113 -19.79 -5.94 -5.35
C PHE A 113 -19.24 -4.81 -6.23
N VAL A 114 -18.12 -5.06 -6.90
CA VAL A 114 -17.45 -4.12 -7.81
C VAL A 114 -17.01 -4.80 -9.08
N VAL A 115 -17.21 -4.14 -10.22
CA VAL A 115 -16.86 -4.68 -11.53
C VAL A 115 -16.53 -3.56 -12.51
N ALA A 116 -15.57 -3.79 -13.41
CA ALA A 116 -15.21 -2.81 -14.43
C ALA A 116 -16.23 -2.73 -15.57
N ASN A 117 -16.93 -3.84 -15.85
CA ASN A 117 -17.88 -3.95 -16.95
C ASN A 117 -19.12 -4.80 -16.56
N LEU A 118 -20.31 -4.29 -16.85
CA LEU A 118 -21.60 -4.95 -16.61
C LEU A 118 -21.68 -6.36 -17.22
N ALA A 119 -21.01 -6.60 -18.36
CA ALA A 119 -21.00 -7.90 -19.02
C ALA A 119 -20.38 -9.03 -18.16
N LYS A 120 -19.62 -8.66 -17.12
CA LYS A 120 -19.00 -9.60 -16.16
C LYS A 120 -19.76 -9.67 -14.83
N SER A 121 -20.88 -8.96 -14.70
CA SER A 121 -21.66 -8.96 -13.49
C SER A 121 -22.69 -10.10 -13.49
N PRO A 122 -22.81 -10.87 -12.39
CA PRO A 122 -23.93 -11.76 -12.16
C PRO A 122 -25.19 -11.02 -11.67
N LEU A 123 -25.06 -9.72 -11.30
CA LEU A 123 -26.13 -8.89 -10.78
C LEU A 123 -26.86 -8.16 -11.92
N SER A 124 -28.12 -7.79 -11.66
CA SER A 124 -28.92 -7.07 -12.66
C SER A 124 -28.45 -5.62 -12.80
N ASP A 125 -28.52 -5.04 -14.00
CA ASP A 125 -28.16 -3.63 -14.27
C ASP A 125 -28.84 -2.61 -13.34
N ARG A 126 -30.00 -2.96 -12.77
CA ARG A 126 -30.76 -2.09 -11.85
C ARG A 126 -30.17 -2.00 -10.45
N GLU A 127 -29.30 -2.93 -10.08
CA GLU A 127 -28.67 -3.02 -8.75
C GLU A 127 -27.31 -2.32 -8.74
N LEU A 128 -26.74 -2.08 -9.92
CA LEU A 128 -25.39 -1.53 -10.09
C LEU A 128 -25.44 -0.02 -10.32
N THR A 129 -24.65 0.71 -9.55
CA THR A 129 -24.45 2.15 -9.72
C THR A 129 -23.16 2.37 -10.50
N ALA A 130 -23.25 3.09 -11.62
CA ALA A 130 -22.08 3.50 -12.38
C ALA A 130 -21.28 4.54 -11.58
N VAL A 131 -19.95 4.37 -11.57
CA VAL A 131 -19.01 5.28 -10.90
C VAL A 131 -17.88 5.63 -11.84
N ASP A 132 -17.39 6.87 -11.74
CA ASP A 132 -16.23 7.34 -12.51
C ASP A 132 -14.92 6.72 -11.99
N ASP A 133 -14.89 6.31 -10.71
CA ASP A 133 -13.74 5.71 -10.05
C ASP A 133 -14.13 4.45 -9.26
N VAL A 134 -14.03 3.30 -9.94
CA VAL A 134 -14.23 1.99 -9.34
C VAL A 134 -13.06 1.58 -8.44
N ILE A 135 -11.87 2.15 -8.66
CA ILE A 135 -10.67 1.88 -7.87
C ILE A 135 -10.85 2.42 -6.46
N ASN A 136 -11.36 3.65 -6.32
CA ASN A 136 -11.69 4.25 -5.03
C ASN A 136 -12.78 3.46 -4.28
N SER A 137 -13.72 2.88 -5.04
CA SER A 137 -14.76 2.01 -4.47
C SER A 137 -14.15 0.71 -3.94
N ALA A 138 -13.28 0.06 -4.72
CA ALA A 138 -12.55 -1.12 -4.30
C ALA A 138 -11.61 -0.87 -3.11
N PHE A 139 -10.97 0.30 -3.07
CA PHE A 139 -10.18 0.79 -1.94
C PHE A 139 -11.03 0.85 -0.66
N THR A 140 -12.17 1.54 -0.72
CA THR A 140 -13.07 1.72 0.43
C THR A 140 -13.62 0.39 0.92
N LEU A 141 -14.02 -0.50 0.00
CA LEU A 141 -14.51 -1.83 0.33
C LEU A 141 -13.43 -2.69 0.97
N SER A 142 -12.21 -2.68 0.43
CA SER A 142 -11.08 -3.42 0.99
C SER A 142 -10.77 -2.99 2.42
N LEU A 143 -10.78 -1.68 2.69
CA LEU A 143 -10.62 -1.16 4.06
C LEU A 143 -11.75 -1.64 4.99
N ASN A 144 -13.00 -1.58 4.54
CA ASN A 144 -14.16 -2.03 5.31
C ASN A 144 -14.14 -3.54 5.60
N GLN A 145 -13.50 -4.33 4.73
CA GLN A 145 -13.28 -5.77 4.89
C GLN A 145 -12.04 -6.10 5.75
N GLY A 146 -11.35 -5.08 6.27
CA GLY A 146 -10.14 -5.22 7.07
C GLY A 146 -8.93 -5.69 6.27
N ALA A 147 -8.93 -5.50 4.95
CA ALA A 147 -7.74 -5.71 4.13
C ALA A 147 -6.75 -4.56 4.32
N HIS A 148 -5.46 -4.85 4.14
CA HIS A 148 -4.45 -3.81 4.03
C HIS A 148 -4.51 -3.22 2.62
N VAL A 149 -4.29 -1.91 2.49
CA VAL A 149 -4.26 -1.26 1.19
C VAL A 149 -2.97 -0.45 1.10
N GLU A 150 -2.19 -0.70 0.06
CA GLU A 150 -0.92 -0.02 -0.20
C GLU A 150 -1.01 0.70 -1.55
N VAL A 151 -0.78 2.02 -1.53
CA VAL A 151 -0.71 2.85 -2.74
C VAL A 151 0.75 3.08 -3.07
N VAL A 152 1.17 2.65 -4.25
CA VAL A 152 2.58 2.63 -4.67
C VAL A 152 2.85 3.71 -5.71
N HIS A 153 3.92 4.46 -5.51
CA HIS A 153 4.26 5.59 -6.38
C HIS A 153 5.31 5.18 -7.42
N GLY A 154 4.94 5.20 -8.70
CA GLY A 154 5.88 5.13 -9.81
C GLY A 154 6.69 3.83 -9.89
N ASN A 155 6.03 2.68 -9.87
CA ASN A 155 6.67 1.38 -10.06
C ASN A 155 6.32 0.76 -11.42
N ALA A 156 7.32 0.58 -12.28
CA ALA A 156 7.16 0.06 -13.63
C ALA A 156 6.64 -1.39 -13.66
N ASP A 157 7.01 -2.22 -12.68
CA ASP A 157 6.60 -3.62 -12.65
C ASP A 157 5.10 -3.75 -12.38
N LEU A 158 4.57 -2.97 -11.43
CA LEU A 158 3.12 -2.90 -11.17
C LEU A 158 2.36 -2.28 -12.34
N ASP A 159 2.92 -1.24 -12.97
CA ASP A 159 2.31 -0.60 -14.13
C ASP A 159 2.18 -1.57 -15.32
N ASN A 160 3.22 -2.35 -15.61
CA ASN A 160 3.19 -3.40 -16.63
C ASN A 160 2.25 -4.55 -16.28
N ALA A 161 2.05 -4.81 -14.98
CA ALA A 161 1.13 -5.83 -14.47
C ALA A 161 -0.34 -5.37 -14.39
N GLY A 162 -0.67 -4.18 -14.92
CA GLY A 162 -2.05 -3.68 -14.99
C GLY A 162 -2.43 -2.66 -13.92
N LYS A 163 -1.44 -2.03 -13.26
CA LYS A 163 -1.59 -0.89 -12.32
C LYS A 163 -2.34 -1.18 -11.02
N ILE A 164 -2.86 -2.40 -10.85
CA ILE A 164 -3.57 -2.86 -9.66
C ILE A 164 -3.34 -4.37 -9.48
N GLY A 165 -3.32 -4.82 -8.24
CA GLY A 165 -3.28 -6.23 -7.89
C GLY A 165 -3.64 -6.48 -6.43
N ALA A 166 -3.80 -7.74 -6.05
CA ALA A 166 -4.08 -8.11 -4.67
C ALA A 166 -3.42 -9.42 -4.28
N LEU A 167 -2.91 -9.45 -3.05
CA LEU A 167 -2.59 -10.69 -2.33
C LEU A 167 -3.87 -11.18 -1.65
N LEU A 168 -4.16 -12.47 -1.78
CA LEU A 168 -5.38 -13.10 -1.26
C LEU A 168 -5.11 -13.82 0.05
N ARG A 169 -6.14 -13.94 0.89
CA ARG A 169 -6.09 -14.66 2.18
C ARG A 169 -6.20 -16.17 2.00
N PHE A 170 -6.92 -16.62 0.96
CA PHE A 170 -7.20 -18.02 0.64
C PHE A 170 -7.52 -18.21 -0.84
#